data_AF-A0A3M1JMB7-F1
#
_entry.id   AF-A0A3M1JMB7-F1
#
_cell.length_a   1.000
_cell.length_b   1.000
_cell.length_c   1.000
_cell.angle_alpha   90.00
_cell.angle_beta   90.00
_cell.angle_gamma   90.00
#
_symmetry.space_group_name_H-M   'P 1'
#
loop_
_entity.id
_entity.type
_entity.pdbx_description
1 polymer ?
#
loop_
_entity_poly.entity_id
_entity_poly.type
_entity_poly.pdbx_seq_one_letter_code
_entity_poly.pdbx_strand_id
1 'polypeptide(L)'
;MEHRARRGRMQHLSSGRRIARYFLTIIVSTLIAEAVLLPPVLYHFNRMAAYGVVANLFAMPATALWVMPAAVLAMVAMPFGLERLPLAAMGEGIGFVVLVARLVSGAPGAELPVPAFSTVAYVTFMLAVLTFCLLKGRGRLFALPIALFGLMLASSNPRPYLLVDGKAQVMAVRAPDGLYWFSPGRAGKHARRVAASQNGQKEEPRWQWTERQYRVNATYWLHCDAIGCLYTPPAHPGKRVALVYDPVAALEDCLRVDAVVAFERLGAVCRGASLVIDWAAIRANGGHALFLSEKGEWEIRTVRAERGKRPWVR
;
A
#
# COMPACT_ATOMS: atom_id res chain seq x y z
N MET A 1 -16.23 -54.14 27.05
CA MET A 1 -14.84 -54.39 26.59
C MET A 1 -14.45 -53.64 25.31
N GLU A 2 -15.37 -52.90 24.66
CA GLU A 2 -15.08 -52.13 23.42
C GLU A 2 -14.35 -50.79 23.61
N HIS A 3 -14.33 -50.21 24.81
CA HIS A 3 -13.65 -48.92 25.05
C HIS A 3 -12.11 -49.00 25.11
N ARG A 4 -11.52 -50.19 25.31
CA ARG A 4 -10.05 -50.37 25.27
C ARG A 4 -9.50 -50.51 23.85
N ALA A 5 -10.33 -50.85 22.87
CA ALA A 5 -9.90 -51.08 21.48
C ALA A 5 -9.64 -49.79 20.68
N ARG A 6 -10.17 -48.63 21.10
CA ARG A 6 -9.89 -47.33 20.44
C ARG A 6 -8.59 -46.65 20.87
N ARG A 7 -8.01 -47.01 22.04
CA ARG A 7 -6.71 -46.48 22.48
C ARG A 7 -5.51 -47.10 21.77
N GLY A 8 -5.65 -48.32 21.22
CA GLY A 8 -4.58 -49.00 20.48
C GLY A 8 -4.37 -48.52 19.03
N ARG A 9 -5.31 -47.76 18.45
CA ARG A 9 -5.25 -47.32 17.04
C ARG A 9 -4.55 -45.96 16.84
N MET A 10 -3.80 -45.49 17.85
CA MET A 10 -3.05 -44.23 17.79
C MET A 10 -1.53 -44.42 17.97
N GLN A 11 -1.02 -45.67 17.92
CA GLN A 11 0.39 -45.98 18.21
C GLN A 11 1.24 -46.43 17.01
N HIS A 12 0.69 -46.60 15.80
CA HIS A 12 1.47 -47.01 14.61
C HIS A 12 1.43 -46.02 13.43
N LEU A 13 1.30 -44.72 13.73
CA LEU A 13 1.65 -43.71 12.73
C LEU A 13 3.17 -43.56 12.73
N SER A 14 3.84 -44.12 11.71
CA SER A 14 5.27 -44.01 11.47
C SER A 14 5.75 -42.58 11.74
N SER A 15 6.93 -42.42 12.35
CA SER A 15 7.46 -41.10 12.76
C SER A 15 7.39 -40.06 11.63
N GLY A 16 7.57 -40.48 10.37
CA GLY A 16 7.39 -39.64 9.18
C GLY A 16 5.97 -39.06 9.02
N ARG A 17 4.91 -39.82 9.30
CA ARG A 17 3.52 -39.32 9.25
C ARG A 17 3.19 -38.34 10.38
N ARG A 18 3.94 -38.33 11.48
CA ARG A 18 3.78 -37.32 12.55
C ARG A 18 4.44 -36.00 12.15
N ILE A 19 5.67 -36.06 11.64
CA ILE A 19 6.42 -34.90 11.13
C ILE A 19 5.66 -34.25 9.97
N ALA A 20 5.20 -35.03 8.99
CA ALA A 20 4.43 -34.52 7.87
C ALA A 20 3.14 -33.81 8.30
N ARG A 21 2.42 -34.35 9.30
CA ARG A 21 1.21 -33.71 9.85
C ARG A 21 1.53 -32.40 10.56
N TYR A 22 2.64 -32.32 11.29
CA TYR A 22 3.08 -31.10 11.97
C TYR A 22 3.32 -29.97 10.96
N PHE A 23 4.12 -30.23 9.91
CA PHE A 23 4.35 -29.25 8.86
C PHE A 23 3.07 -28.88 8.09
N LEU A 24 2.21 -29.86 7.80
CA LEU A 24 0.91 -29.60 7.17
C LEU A 24 0.05 -28.68 8.04
N THR A 25 0.01 -28.89 9.36
CA THR A 25 -0.72 -28.02 10.28
C THR A 25 -0.17 -26.60 10.27
N ILE A 26 1.16 -26.42 10.27
CA ILE A 26 1.80 -25.09 10.15
C ILE A 26 1.41 -24.42 8.84
N ILE A 27 1.49 -25.13 7.72
CA ILE A 27 1.16 -24.58 6.40
C ILE A 27 -0.31 -24.13 6.36
N VAL A 28 -1.22 -25.01 6.79
CA VAL A 28 -2.67 -24.72 6.78
C VAL A 28 -3.02 -23.60 7.74
N SER A 29 -2.50 -23.60 8.97
CA SER A 29 -2.78 -22.53 9.94
C SER A 29 -2.23 -21.19 9.47
N THR A 30 -1.03 -21.18 8.88
CA THR A 30 -0.41 -19.98 8.32
C THR A 30 -1.21 -19.44 7.13
N LEU A 31 -1.62 -20.31 6.20
CA LEU A 31 -2.45 -19.92 5.07
C LEU A 31 -3.77 -19.28 5.53
N ILE A 32 -4.42 -19.87 6.54
CA ILE A 32 -5.65 -19.32 7.11
C ILE A 32 -5.37 -17.96 7.77
N ALA A 33 -4.31 -17.86 8.57
CA ALA A 33 -3.94 -16.61 9.23
C ALA A 33 -3.63 -15.50 8.21
N GLU A 34 -2.87 -15.81 7.17
CA GLU A 34 -2.56 -14.87 6.08
C GLU A 34 -3.81 -14.46 5.31
N ALA A 35 -4.72 -15.39 5.00
CA ALA A 35 -5.97 -15.07 4.32
C ALA A 35 -6.85 -14.11 5.15
N VAL A 36 -6.88 -14.28 6.48
CA VAL A 36 -7.61 -13.39 7.40
C VAL A 36 -6.93 -12.03 7.53
N LEU A 37 -5.60 -11.99 7.51
CA LEU A 37 -4.81 -10.75 7.62
C LEU A 37 -4.69 -10.00 6.29
N LEU A 38 -5.00 -10.65 5.15
CA LEU A 38 -4.80 -10.06 3.84
C LEU A 38 -5.61 -8.76 3.63
N PRO A 39 -6.92 -8.67 3.94
CA PRO A 39 -7.69 -7.44 3.74
C PRO A 39 -7.12 -6.20 4.46
N PRO A 40 -6.80 -6.23 5.77
CA PRO A 40 -6.23 -5.07 6.44
C PRO A 40 -4.82 -4.73 5.95
N VAL A 41 -4.01 -5.75 5.63
CA VAL A 41 -2.67 -5.53 5.05
C VAL A 41 -2.77 -4.81 3.70
N LEU A 42 -3.63 -5.30 2.81
CA LEU A 42 -3.82 -4.70 1.49
C LEU A 42 -4.39 -3.28 1.57
N TYR A 43 -5.36 -3.03 2.47
CA TYR A 43 -6.00 -1.73 2.62
C TYR A 43 -5.02 -0.65 3.12
N HIS A 44 -4.15 -0.98 4.08
CA HIS A 44 -3.24 -0.01 4.68
C HIS A 44 -1.89 0.13 3.98
N PHE A 45 -1.35 -0.96 3.43
CA PHE A 45 -0.01 -0.98 2.86
C PHE A 45 0.01 -1.07 1.34
N ASN A 46 -1.12 -1.39 0.69
CA ASN A 46 -1.24 -1.54 -0.76
C ASN A 46 -0.20 -2.50 -1.34
N ARG A 47 0.17 -3.52 -0.56
CA ARG A 47 1.21 -4.51 -0.86
C ARG A 47 0.81 -5.84 -0.26
N MET A 48 1.11 -6.93 -0.98
CA MET A 48 1.04 -8.29 -0.46
C MET A 48 2.40 -8.96 -0.52
N ALA A 49 2.71 -9.74 0.53
CA ALA A 49 3.89 -10.59 0.59
C ALA A 49 3.56 -11.95 -0.05
N ALA A 50 4.12 -12.24 -1.21
CA ALA A 50 3.80 -13.48 -1.95
C ALA A 50 4.33 -14.75 -1.26
N TYR A 51 5.41 -14.61 -0.51
CA TYR A 51 6.15 -15.73 0.10
C TYR A 51 5.99 -15.79 1.62
N GLY A 52 4.92 -15.21 2.19
CA GLY A 52 4.65 -15.21 3.63
C GLY A 52 4.64 -16.62 4.22
N VAL A 53 3.91 -17.54 3.59
CA VAL A 53 3.84 -18.95 4.01
C VAL A 53 5.21 -19.62 4.07
N VAL A 54 6.05 -19.36 3.07
CA VAL A 54 7.40 -19.94 3.00
C VAL A 54 8.29 -19.37 4.12
N ALA A 55 8.23 -18.05 4.36
CA ALA A 55 8.94 -17.44 5.47
C ALA A 55 8.50 -18.04 6.81
N ASN A 56 7.20 -18.16 7.04
CA ASN A 56 6.61 -18.70 8.26
C ASN A 56 6.92 -20.19 8.47
N LEU A 57 7.08 -20.97 7.41
CA LEU A 57 7.46 -22.38 7.49
C LEU A 57 8.81 -22.59 8.21
N PHE A 58 9.76 -21.66 8.05
CA PHE A 58 11.05 -21.70 8.73
C PHE A 58 11.09 -20.84 9.99
N ALA A 59 10.46 -19.66 9.95
CA ALA A 59 10.48 -18.72 11.07
C ALA A 59 9.70 -19.24 12.28
N MET A 60 8.53 -19.87 12.09
CA MET A 60 7.70 -20.34 13.21
C MET A 60 8.38 -21.47 14.00
N PRO A 61 8.92 -22.53 13.37
CA PRO A 61 9.67 -23.56 14.11
C PRO A 61 10.91 -23.03 14.79
N ALA A 62 11.69 -22.16 14.12
CA ALA A 62 12.88 -21.56 14.72
C ALA A 62 12.51 -20.71 15.95
N THR A 63 11.43 -19.93 15.85
CA THR A 63 10.96 -19.12 16.97
C THR A 63 10.48 -19.98 18.13
N ALA A 64 9.68 -21.02 17.85
CA ALA A 64 9.08 -21.86 18.88
C ALA A 64 10.08 -22.80 19.58
N LEU A 65 11.06 -23.35 18.85
CA LEU A 65 12.00 -24.34 19.38
C LEU A 65 13.31 -23.75 19.88
N TRP A 66 13.69 -22.56 19.40
CA TRP A 66 14.98 -21.94 19.72
C TRP A 66 14.81 -20.59 20.43
N VAL A 67 14.15 -19.63 19.79
CA VAL A 67 14.09 -18.24 20.29
C VAL A 67 13.29 -18.16 21.60
N MET A 68 12.07 -18.69 21.63
CA MET A 68 11.20 -18.62 22.80
C MET A 68 11.76 -19.38 24.02
N PRO A 69 12.25 -20.62 23.90
CA PRO A 69 12.88 -21.31 25.03
C PRO A 69 14.09 -20.56 25.59
N ALA A 70 14.94 -20.02 24.71
CA ALA A 70 16.08 -19.19 25.13
C ALA A 70 15.62 -17.91 25.84
N ALA A 71 14.55 -17.27 25.37
CA ALA A 71 13.96 -16.10 26.03
C ALA A 71 13.42 -16.41 27.43
N VAL A 72 12.73 -17.56 27.61
CA VAL A 72 12.25 -18.00 28.92
C VAL A 72 13.42 -18.30 29.86
N LEU A 73 14.45 -19.00 29.38
CA LEU A 73 15.67 -19.25 30.16
C LEU A 73 16.38 -17.96 30.55
N ALA A 74 16.43 -16.97 29.66
CA ALA A 74 16.98 -15.65 29.96
C ALA A 74 16.22 -14.96 31.08
N MET A 75 14.87 -14.94 31.02
CA MET A 75 14.04 -14.36 32.08
C MET A 75 14.26 -15.02 33.44
N VAL A 76 14.43 -16.35 33.49
CA VAL A 76 14.70 -17.08 34.73
C VAL A 76 16.13 -16.83 35.23
N ALA A 77 17.10 -16.61 34.34
CA ALA A 77 18.50 -16.39 34.69
C ALA A 77 18.82 -14.94 35.11
N MET A 78 18.01 -13.96 34.71
CA MET A 78 18.16 -12.54 35.07
C MET A 78 18.32 -12.27 36.57
N PRO A 79 17.51 -12.83 37.50
CA PRO A 79 17.69 -12.59 38.94
C PRO A 79 19.03 -13.09 39.48
N PHE A 80 19.72 -13.99 38.77
CA PHE A 80 21.01 -14.55 39.16
C PHE A 80 22.21 -13.93 38.41
N GLY A 81 21.97 -12.98 37.49
CA GLY A 81 23.04 -12.36 36.68
C GLY A 81 23.66 -13.28 35.62
N LEU A 82 23.00 -14.40 35.28
CA LEU A 82 23.50 -15.44 34.36
C LEU A 82 22.85 -15.38 32.98
N GLU A 83 22.16 -14.29 32.65
CA GLU A 83 21.35 -14.15 31.44
C GLU A 83 22.17 -14.07 30.15
N ARG A 84 23.47 -13.79 30.22
CA ARG A 84 24.33 -13.63 29.04
C ARG A 84 24.29 -14.83 28.08
N LEU A 85 24.32 -16.05 28.63
CA LEU A 85 24.30 -17.30 27.85
C LEU A 85 22.98 -17.50 27.10
N PRO A 86 21.81 -17.49 27.77
CA PRO A 86 20.53 -17.63 27.07
C PRO A 86 20.23 -16.45 26.14
N LEU A 87 20.67 -15.22 26.43
CA LEU A 87 20.55 -14.10 25.49
C LEU A 87 21.40 -14.30 24.23
N ALA A 88 22.62 -14.83 24.35
CA ALA A 88 23.45 -15.14 23.18
C ALA A 88 22.79 -16.20 22.29
N ALA A 89 22.26 -17.27 22.89
CA ALA A 89 21.52 -18.30 22.17
C ALA A 89 20.26 -17.75 21.49
N MET A 90 19.54 -16.83 22.15
CA MET A 90 18.38 -16.14 21.57
C MET A 90 18.79 -15.27 20.36
N GLY A 91 19.92 -14.56 20.47
CA GLY A 91 20.48 -13.74 19.40
C GLY A 91 20.77 -14.55 18.13
N GLU A 92 21.38 -15.72 18.26
CA GLU A 92 21.63 -16.64 17.14
C GLU A 92 20.32 -17.09 16.47
N GLY A 93 19.31 -17.45 17.27
CA GLY A 93 17.99 -17.82 16.76
C GLY A 93 17.29 -16.68 16.00
N ILE A 94 17.39 -15.45 16.50
CA ILE A 94 16.89 -14.25 15.80
C ILE A 94 17.69 -14.01 14.51
N GLY A 95 19.01 -14.21 14.54
CA GLY A 95 19.89 -14.13 13.38
C GLY A 95 19.44 -15.05 12.25
N PHE A 96 19.07 -16.30 12.58
CA PHE A 96 18.50 -17.25 11.63
C PHE A 96 17.18 -16.75 11.03
N VAL A 97 16.25 -16.24 11.84
CA VAL A 97 14.97 -15.70 11.35
C VAL A 97 15.20 -14.50 10.41
N VAL A 98 16.15 -13.62 10.76
CA VAL A 98 16.53 -12.46 9.92
C VAL A 98 17.16 -12.93 8.60
N LEU A 99 17.98 -13.98 8.61
CA LEU A 99 18.54 -14.57 7.40
C LEU A 99 17.43 -15.06 6.46
N VAL A 100 16.47 -15.83 6.98
CA VAL A 100 15.30 -16.29 6.19
C VAL A 100 14.53 -15.09 5.64
N ALA A 101 14.27 -14.07 6.44
CA ALA A 101 13.57 -12.86 5.99
C ALA A 101 14.31 -12.16 4.85
N ARG A 102 15.63 -12.04 4.92
CA ARG A 102 16.45 -11.46 3.83
C ARG A 102 16.36 -12.29 2.56
N LEU A 103 16.47 -13.61 2.64
CA LEU A 103 16.37 -14.52 1.50
C LEU A 103 15.01 -14.40 0.81
N VAL A 104 13.93 -14.41 1.59
CA VAL A 104 12.55 -14.33 1.07
C VAL A 104 12.26 -12.93 0.49
N SER A 105 12.69 -11.87 1.16
CA SER A 105 12.47 -10.48 0.68
C SER A 105 13.26 -10.15 -0.59
N GLY A 106 14.42 -10.79 -0.79
CA GLY A 106 15.23 -10.65 -2.00
C GLY A 106 14.72 -11.44 -3.21
N ALA A 107 13.75 -12.36 -3.02
CA ALA A 107 13.22 -13.16 -4.10
C ALA A 107 12.41 -12.30 -5.10
N PRO A 108 12.49 -12.60 -6.41
CA PRO A 108 11.70 -11.88 -7.41
C PRO A 108 10.21 -12.04 -7.11
N GLY A 109 9.49 -10.92 -7.03
CA GLY A 109 8.05 -10.95 -6.72
C GLY A 109 7.70 -11.12 -5.24
N ALA A 110 8.66 -11.00 -4.32
CA ALA A 110 8.39 -11.06 -2.88
C ALA A 110 7.32 -10.06 -2.42
N GLU A 111 7.34 -8.87 -2.99
CA GLU A 111 6.29 -7.86 -2.83
C GLU A 111 5.54 -7.65 -4.14
N LEU A 112 4.21 -7.67 -4.04
CA LEU A 112 3.31 -7.34 -5.13
C LEU A 112 2.47 -6.12 -4.70
N PRO A 113 2.60 -4.97 -5.39
CA PRO A 113 1.75 -3.83 -5.11
C PRO A 113 0.33 -4.15 -5.56
N VAL A 114 -0.64 -3.75 -4.75
CA VAL A 114 -2.06 -3.95 -5.01
C VAL A 114 -2.73 -2.58 -4.97
N PRO A 115 -3.53 -2.21 -5.98
CA PRO A 115 -4.20 -0.93 -6.00
C PRO A 115 -4.99 -0.67 -4.73
N ALA A 116 -5.04 0.59 -4.31
CA ALA A 116 -5.89 1.02 -3.23
C ALA A 116 -7.36 0.78 -3.59
N PHE A 117 -8.14 0.28 -2.63
CA PHE A 117 -9.57 0.07 -2.75
C PHE A 117 -10.33 0.82 -1.67
N SER A 118 -11.63 0.98 -1.90
CA SER A 118 -12.50 1.78 -1.05
C SER A 118 -12.65 1.20 0.36
N THR A 119 -12.91 2.07 1.34
CA THR A 119 -13.23 1.66 2.73
C THR A 119 -14.45 0.74 2.77
N VAL A 120 -15.41 0.93 1.87
CA VAL A 120 -16.60 0.06 1.76
C VAL A 120 -16.16 -1.35 1.39
N ALA A 121 -15.31 -1.52 0.38
CA ALA A 121 -14.78 -2.83 0.01
C ALA A 121 -14.02 -3.50 1.17
N TYR A 122 -13.19 -2.74 1.90
CA TYR A 122 -12.50 -3.24 3.11
C TYR A 122 -13.47 -3.76 4.17
N VAL A 123 -14.49 -2.96 4.52
CA VAL A 123 -15.51 -3.36 5.51
C VAL A 123 -16.26 -4.60 5.04
N THR A 124 -16.62 -4.68 3.76
CA THR A 124 -17.28 -5.86 3.18
C THR A 124 -16.41 -7.12 3.28
N PHE A 125 -15.10 -7.02 3.04
CA PHE A 125 -14.18 -8.15 3.24
C PHE A 125 -14.11 -8.58 4.72
N MET A 126 -14.04 -7.62 5.65
CA MET A 126 -14.04 -7.93 7.08
C MET A 126 -15.34 -8.58 7.52
N LEU A 127 -16.49 -8.15 6.97
CA LEU A 127 -17.78 -8.81 7.19
C LEU A 127 -17.78 -10.23 6.64
N ALA A 128 -17.22 -10.48 5.45
CA ALA A 128 -17.11 -11.83 4.90
C ALA A 128 -16.29 -12.75 5.82
N VAL A 129 -15.13 -12.28 6.30
CA VAL A 129 -14.29 -13.03 7.25
C VAL A 129 -15.06 -13.30 8.55
N LEU A 130 -15.74 -12.29 9.09
CA LEU A 130 -16.53 -12.42 10.31
C LEU A 130 -17.67 -13.44 10.15
N THR A 131 -18.42 -13.37 9.05
CA THR A 131 -19.48 -14.32 8.71
C THR A 131 -18.94 -15.74 8.58
N PHE A 132 -17.77 -15.91 7.96
CA PHE A 132 -17.11 -17.20 7.83
C PHE A 132 -16.70 -17.79 9.19
N CYS A 133 -16.20 -16.96 10.11
CA CYS A 133 -15.77 -17.37 11.44
C CYS A 133 -16.93 -17.62 12.42
N LEU A 134 -18.01 -16.85 12.34
CA LEU A 134 -19.14 -16.94 13.28
C LEU A 134 -20.16 -18.01 12.89
N LEU A 135 -20.45 -18.18 11.60
CA LEU A 135 -21.50 -19.11 11.16
C LEU A 135 -20.97 -20.55 11.10
N LYS A 136 -21.73 -21.48 11.69
CA LYS A 136 -21.45 -22.92 11.64
C LYS A 136 -22.17 -23.58 10.46
N GLY A 137 -21.65 -24.73 10.03
CA GLY A 137 -22.28 -25.55 8.98
C GLY A 137 -22.24 -24.91 7.59
N ARG A 138 -23.33 -25.03 6.82
CA ARG A 138 -23.43 -24.47 5.45
C ARG A 138 -23.59 -22.95 5.43
N GLY A 139 -23.97 -22.33 6.56
CA GLY A 139 -24.12 -20.87 6.67
C GLY A 139 -22.82 -20.10 6.37
N ARG A 140 -21.64 -20.70 6.60
CA ARG A 140 -20.35 -20.10 6.22
C ARG A 140 -20.21 -19.80 4.74
N LEU A 141 -20.98 -20.47 3.87
CA LEU A 141 -20.96 -20.25 2.42
C LEU A 141 -21.51 -18.86 2.06
N PHE A 142 -22.30 -18.21 2.92
CA PHE A 142 -22.72 -16.82 2.73
C PHE A 142 -21.55 -15.82 2.77
N ALA A 143 -20.40 -16.18 3.35
CA ALA A 143 -19.21 -15.36 3.27
C ALA A 143 -18.70 -15.20 1.83
N LEU A 144 -18.94 -16.19 0.96
CA LEU A 144 -18.43 -16.23 -0.40
C LEU A 144 -19.05 -15.16 -1.31
N PRO A 145 -20.39 -15.00 -1.39
CA PRO A 145 -20.99 -13.89 -2.13
C PRO A 145 -20.65 -12.53 -1.52
N ILE A 146 -20.51 -12.41 -0.19
CA ILE A 146 -20.08 -11.16 0.45
C ILE A 146 -18.64 -10.81 0.04
N ALA A 147 -17.72 -11.78 0.03
CA ALA A 147 -16.35 -11.58 -0.43
C ALA A 147 -16.29 -11.21 -1.92
N LEU A 148 -17.10 -11.86 -2.77
CA LEU A 148 -17.19 -11.51 -4.20
C LEU A 148 -17.72 -10.09 -4.42
N PHE A 149 -18.70 -9.66 -3.62
CA PHE A 149 -19.20 -8.29 -3.66
C PHE A 149 -18.12 -7.28 -3.22
N GLY A 150 -17.36 -7.59 -2.17
CA GLY A 150 -16.20 -6.80 -1.75
C GLY A 150 -15.14 -6.68 -2.86
N LEU A 151 -14.89 -7.77 -3.59
CA LEU A 151 -13.96 -7.79 -4.72
C LEU A 151 -14.45 -6.90 -5.89
N MET A 152 -15.75 -6.93 -6.18
CA MET A 152 -16.35 -6.05 -7.19
C MET A 152 -16.25 -4.57 -6.80
N LEU A 153 -16.43 -4.24 -5.50
CA LEU A 153 -16.25 -2.86 -5.02
C LEU A 153 -14.78 -2.43 -5.01
N ALA A 154 -13.85 -3.38 -4.86
CA ALA A 154 -12.42 -3.09 -4.90
C ALA A 154 -11.93 -2.75 -6.32
N SER A 155 -12.50 -3.37 -7.35
CA SER A 155 -12.13 -3.12 -8.75
C SER A 155 -12.66 -1.79 -9.29
N SER A 156 -13.72 -1.23 -8.71
CA SER A 156 -14.38 0.01 -9.15
C SER A 156 -13.89 1.29 -8.48
N ASN A 157 -12.75 1.24 -7.77
CA ASN A 157 -12.28 2.40 -7.01
C ASN A 157 -11.78 3.53 -7.95
N PRO A 158 -12.33 4.76 -7.84
CA PRO A 158 -11.84 5.89 -8.63
C PRO A 158 -10.39 6.20 -8.27
N ARG A 159 -9.58 6.45 -9.31
CA ARG A 159 -8.17 6.81 -9.17
C ARG A 159 -7.98 8.29 -9.47
N PRO A 160 -7.24 9.04 -8.63
CA PRO A 160 -7.00 10.46 -8.88
C PRO A 160 -6.19 10.67 -10.16
N TYR A 161 -6.42 11.80 -10.83
CA TYR A 161 -5.65 12.19 -12.01
C TYR A 161 -4.37 12.93 -11.66
N LEU A 162 -4.37 13.63 -10.51
CA LEU A 162 -3.22 14.34 -9.98
C LEU A 162 -3.11 14.11 -8.48
N LEU A 163 -1.89 13.80 -8.03
CA LEU A 163 -1.52 13.66 -6.63
C LEU A 163 -0.44 14.68 -6.30
N VAL A 164 -0.56 15.32 -5.14
CA VAL A 164 0.39 16.32 -4.65
C VAL A 164 0.82 15.92 -3.25
N ASP A 165 2.12 15.78 -3.04
CA ASP A 165 2.68 15.48 -1.73
C ASP A 165 2.45 16.64 -0.74
N GLY A 166 2.14 16.32 0.51
CA GLY A 166 1.89 17.31 1.57
C GLY A 166 3.13 18.14 1.92
N LYS A 167 4.33 17.66 1.57
CA LYS A 167 5.58 18.43 1.71
C LYS A 167 5.91 19.28 0.48
N ALA A 168 5.03 19.31 -0.53
CA ALA A 168 5.26 20.00 -1.80
C ALA A 168 6.59 19.59 -2.48
N GLN A 169 6.96 18.30 -2.39
CA GLN A 169 8.23 17.79 -2.95
C GLN A 169 8.04 17.01 -4.25
N VAL A 170 6.89 16.37 -4.43
CA VAL A 170 6.60 15.55 -5.61
C VAL A 170 5.14 15.63 -5.99
N MET A 171 4.90 15.72 -7.29
CA MET A 171 3.58 15.58 -7.89
C MET A 171 3.55 14.30 -8.72
N ALA A 172 2.37 13.72 -8.88
CA ALA A 172 2.17 12.59 -9.77
C ALA A 172 0.94 12.80 -10.65
N VAL A 173 1.08 12.57 -11.96
CA VAL A 173 -0.04 12.62 -12.91
C VAL A 173 -0.33 11.24 -13.47
N ARG A 174 -1.60 10.97 -13.74
CA ARG A 174 -2.02 9.71 -14.35
C ARG A 174 -1.84 9.78 -15.87
N ALA A 175 -0.92 8.98 -16.39
CA ALA A 175 -0.73 8.87 -17.83
C ALA A 175 -1.82 7.99 -18.49
N PRO A 176 -1.94 8.03 -19.83
CA PRO A 176 -2.93 7.24 -20.58
C PRO A 176 -2.77 5.72 -20.41
N ASP A 177 -1.56 5.24 -20.09
CA ASP A 177 -1.27 3.85 -19.74
C ASP A 177 -1.85 3.44 -18.36
N GLY A 178 -2.40 4.40 -17.61
CA GLY A 178 -2.95 4.21 -16.28
C GLY A 178 -1.92 4.26 -15.16
N LEU A 179 -0.63 4.45 -15.47
CA LEU A 179 0.45 4.60 -14.50
C LEU A 179 0.53 6.04 -13.99
N TYR A 180 0.99 6.20 -12.76
CA TYR A 180 1.45 7.49 -12.26
C TYR A 180 2.85 7.74 -12.75
N TRP A 181 3.00 8.84 -13.47
CA TRP A 181 4.28 9.47 -13.73
C TRP A 181 4.54 10.48 -12.64
N PHE A 182 5.82 10.71 -12.32
CA PHE A 182 6.22 11.56 -11.21
C PHE A 182 7.11 12.72 -11.64
N SER A 183 7.03 13.79 -10.85
CA SER A 183 7.85 14.96 -11.08
C SER A 183 9.34 14.66 -10.98
N PRO A 184 10.18 15.38 -11.73
CA PRO A 184 11.62 15.20 -11.68
C PRO A 184 12.13 15.67 -10.30
N GLY A 185 13.32 15.18 -9.92
CA GLY A 185 13.96 15.53 -8.66
C GLY A 185 14.19 14.33 -7.74
N ARG A 186 15.06 14.52 -6.75
CA ARG A 186 15.47 13.47 -5.80
C ARG A 186 14.66 13.43 -4.51
N ALA A 187 14.01 14.55 -4.15
CA ALA A 187 13.12 14.66 -3.00
C ALA A 187 11.87 13.76 -3.15
N GLY A 188 11.14 13.53 -2.05
CA GLY A 188 9.87 12.80 -2.10
C GLY A 188 9.95 11.30 -2.48
N LYS A 189 11.09 10.62 -2.37
CA LYS A 189 11.23 9.19 -2.73
C LYS A 189 10.18 8.30 -2.05
N HIS A 190 9.91 8.53 -0.77
CA HIS A 190 8.90 7.78 -0.04
C HIS A 190 7.49 8.07 -0.57
N ALA A 191 7.13 9.33 -0.79
CA ALA A 191 5.83 9.72 -1.34
C ALA A 191 5.58 9.10 -2.74
N ARG A 192 6.60 9.10 -3.62
CA ARG A 192 6.53 8.40 -4.91
C ARG A 192 6.24 6.93 -4.76
N ARG A 193 7.02 6.25 -3.92
CA ARG A 193 6.85 4.82 -3.67
C ARG A 193 5.47 4.47 -3.13
N VAL A 194 4.94 5.29 -2.22
CA VAL A 194 3.60 5.12 -1.65
C VAL A 194 2.52 5.31 -2.72
N ALA A 195 2.57 6.41 -3.47
CA ALA A 195 1.62 6.69 -4.54
C ALA A 195 1.66 5.62 -5.66
N ALA A 196 2.86 5.13 -6.01
CA ALA A 196 3.03 4.02 -6.93
C ALA A 196 2.38 2.73 -6.39
N SER A 197 2.63 2.35 -5.13
CA SER A 197 1.94 1.18 -4.56
C SER A 197 0.42 1.35 -4.50
N GLN A 198 -0.08 2.55 -4.20
CA GLN A 198 -1.51 2.83 -4.20
C GLN A 198 -2.14 2.66 -5.59
N ASN A 199 -1.38 2.84 -6.68
CA ASN A 199 -1.85 2.54 -8.03
C ASN A 199 -1.70 1.05 -8.42
N GLY A 200 -1.04 0.24 -7.58
CA GLY A 200 -0.65 -1.12 -7.92
C GLY A 200 0.53 -1.21 -8.89
N GLN A 201 1.36 -0.17 -9.02
CA GLN A 201 2.53 -0.18 -9.90
C GLN A 201 3.84 -0.34 -9.13
N LYS A 202 4.81 -1.05 -9.72
CA LYS A 202 6.19 -1.13 -9.22
C LYS A 202 7.08 -0.03 -9.81
N GLU A 203 6.77 0.39 -11.03
CA GLU A 203 7.52 1.38 -11.78
C GLU A 203 7.27 2.78 -11.21
N GLU A 204 8.33 3.60 -11.18
CA GLU A 204 8.25 4.99 -10.75
C GLU A 204 8.74 5.90 -11.91
N PRO A 205 8.08 5.88 -13.10
CA PRO A 205 8.52 6.64 -14.25
C PRO A 205 8.50 8.13 -13.93
N ARG A 206 9.49 8.86 -14.44
CA ARG A 206 9.63 10.30 -14.24
C ARG A 206 9.58 10.99 -15.57
N TRP A 207 8.82 12.10 -15.63
CA TRP A 207 8.95 12.99 -16.77
C TRP A 207 10.25 13.80 -16.68
N GLN A 208 10.57 14.55 -17.72
CA GLN A 208 11.80 15.35 -17.80
C GLN A 208 11.49 16.82 -18.04
N TRP A 209 12.34 17.71 -17.51
CA TRP A 209 12.33 19.17 -17.74
C TRP A 209 12.94 19.56 -19.09
N THR A 210 12.51 18.90 -20.15
CA THR A 210 12.90 19.29 -21.51
C THR A 210 11.62 19.53 -22.28
N GLU A 211 11.70 20.22 -23.43
CA GLU A 211 10.59 20.38 -24.41
C GLU A 211 10.19 19.02 -25.04
N ARG A 212 10.13 17.97 -24.23
CA ARG A 212 9.56 16.69 -24.57
C ARG A 212 8.07 16.77 -24.36
N GLN A 213 7.39 16.27 -25.36
CA GLN A 213 5.97 16.39 -25.45
C GLN A 213 5.42 14.97 -25.51
N TYR A 214 4.82 14.54 -24.41
CA TYR A 214 4.33 13.16 -24.26
C TYR A 214 3.00 13.03 -24.99
N ARG A 215 2.98 12.21 -26.06
CA ARG A 215 1.86 12.06 -27.00
C ARG A 215 1.21 10.69 -26.94
N VAL A 216 -0.09 10.66 -27.19
CA VAL A 216 -0.84 9.47 -27.63
C VAL A 216 -1.75 9.89 -28.78
N ASN A 217 -1.71 9.18 -29.91
CA ASN A 217 -2.58 9.38 -31.09
C ASN A 217 -2.78 10.87 -31.47
N ALA A 218 -1.67 11.60 -31.61
CA ALA A 218 -1.57 13.03 -31.96
C ALA A 218 -1.90 14.06 -30.85
N THR A 219 -2.39 13.65 -29.69
CA THR A 219 -2.70 14.58 -28.56
C THR A 219 -1.62 14.51 -27.50
N TYR A 220 -1.18 15.67 -27.00
CA TYR A 220 -0.30 15.73 -25.83
C TYR A 220 -1.10 15.57 -24.54
N TRP A 221 -0.74 14.57 -23.75
CA TRP A 221 -1.28 14.41 -22.39
C TRP A 221 -0.42 15.14 -21.35
N LEU A 222 0.87 15.33 -21.64
CA LEU A 222 1.78 16.13 -20.82
C LEU A 222 2.79 16.86 -21.71
N HIS A 223 2.88 18.18 -21.55
CA HIS A 223 3.88 19.02 -22.20
C HIS A 223 4.66 19.75 -21.12
N CYS A 224 5.98 19.55 -21.06
CA CYS A 224 6.84 20.21 -20.08
C CYS A 224 7.83 21.13 -20.78
N ASP A 225 8.19 22.21 -20.11
CA ASP A 225 9.29 23.10 -20.45
C ASP A 225 10.24 23.22 -19.24
N ALA A 226 11.07 24.27 -19.21
CA ALA A 226 12.01 24.50 -18.12
C ALA A 226 11.37 25.05 -16.83
N ILE A 227 10.15 25.59 -16.91
CA ILE A 227 9.50 26.39 -15.85
C ILE A 227 8.19 25.77 -15.33
N GLY A 228 7.59 24.84 -16.09
CA GLY A 228 6.36 24.14 -15.73
C GLY A 228 5.99 23.01 -16.68
N CYS A 229 4.81 22.43 -16.45
CA CYS A 229 4.20 21.46 -17.35
C CYS A 229 2.70 21.70 -17.48
N LEU A 230 2.16 21.54 -18.68
CA LEU A 230 0.73 21.49 -18.96
C LEU A 230 0.28 20.03 -19.06
N TYR A 231 -0.66 19.63 -18.20
CA TYR A 231 -1.21 18.29 -18.14
C TYR A 231 -2.68 18.28 -18.58
N THR A 232 -3.02 17.32 -19.44
CA THR A 232 -4.38 17.07 -19.93
C THR A 232 -4.80 15.67 -19.48
N PRO A 233 -5.79 15.54 -18.58
CA PRO A 233 -6.26 14.25 -18.09
C PRO A 233 -6.75 13.36 -19.25
N PRO A 234 -6.28 12.10 -19.37
CA PRO A 234 -6.56 11.26 -20.54
C PRO A 234 -8.06 11.02 -20.82
N ALA A 235 -8.89 10.94 -19.77
CA ALA A 235 -10.33 10.75 -19.91
C ALA A 235 -11.13 12.06 -20.09
N HIS A 236 -10.48 13.22 -19.94
CA HIS A 236 -11.12 14.54 -20.01
C HIS A 236 -10.26 15.51 -20.82
N PRO A 237 -10.19 15.35 -22.16
CA PRO A 237 -9.32 16.16 -23.03
C PRO A 237 -9.65 17.66 -23.04
N GLY A 238 -10.84 18.06 -22.59
CA GLY A 238 -11.25 19.46 -22.45
C GLY A 238 -10.78 20.13 -21.16
N LYS A 239 -10.09 19.40 -20.26
CA LYS A 239 -9.57 19.94 -19.00
C LYS A 239 -8.07 20.09 -19.07
N ARG A 240 -7.55 21.24 -18.62
CA ARG A 240 -6.11 21.52 -18.59
C ARG A 240 -5.66 21.91 -17.19
N VAL A 241 -4.52 21.37 -16.78
CA VAL A 241 -3.90 21.65 -15.49
C VAL A 241 -2.48 22.15 -15.70
N ALA A 242 -2.17 23.33 -15.18
CA ALA A 242 -0.80 23.83 -15.12
C ALA A 242 -0.10 23.32 -13.85
N LEU A 243 1.03 22.65 -14.02
CA LEU A 243 1.92 22.21 -12.96
C LEU A 243 3.12 23.18 -12.95
N VAL A 244 3.07 24.14 -12.04
CA VAL A 244 3.99 25.26 -11.98
C VAL A 244 5.09 25.00 -10.97
N TYR A 245 6.33 25.16 -11.40
CA TYR A 245 7.52 25.02 -10.55
C TYR A 245 8.20 26.36 -10.33
N ASP A 246 8.23 27.20 -11.36
CA ASP A 246 8.70 28.57 -11.27
C ASP A 246 7.52 29.56 -11.30
N PRO A 247 7.47 30.55 -10.40
CA PRO A 247 6.38 31.53 -10.36
C PRO A 247 6.23 32.35 -11.65
N VAL A 248 7.27 32.46 -12.48
CA VAL A 248 7.20 33.13 -13.79
C VAL A 248 6.23 32.42 -14.74
N ALA A 249 6.17 31.09 -14.73
CA ALA A 249 5.24 30.33 -15.57
C ALA A 249 3.76 30.58 -15.20
N ALA A 250 3.49 30.95 -13.94
CA ALA A 250 2.15 31.18 -13.46
C ALA A 250 1.47 32.42 -14.09
N LEU A 251 2.25 33.43 -14.51
CA LEU A 251 1.69 34.68 -15.02
C LEU A 251 0.92 34.51 -16.34
N GLU A 252 1.35 33.59 -17.21
CA GLU A 252 0.74 33.40 -18.53
C GLU A 252 -0.31 32.27 -18.55
N ASP A 253 -0.08 31.22 -17.77
CA ASP A 253 -0.90 30.01 -17.83
C ASP A 253 -2.17 30.08 -16.98
N CYS A 254 -2.16 30.85 -15.88
CA CYS A 254 -3.24 30.82 -14.88
C CYS A 254 -4.63 31.20 -15.42
N LEU A 255 -4.72 31.99 -16.50
CA LEU A 255 -6.00 32.36 -17.11
C LEU A 255 -6.45 31.40 -18.22
N ARG A 256 -5.60 30.45 -18.63
CA ARG A 256 -5.86 29.54 -19.76
C ARG A 256 -6.15 28.10 -19.33
N VAL A 257 -6.03 27.80 -18.04
CA VAL A 257 -6.18 26.44 -17.48
C VAL A 257 -7.31 26.35 -16.46
N ASP A 258 -7.88 25.16 -16.29
CA ASP A 258 -8.95 24.91 -15.32
C ASP A 258 -8.42 24.76 -13.89
N ALA A 259 -7.16 24.34 -13.73
CA ALA A 259 -6.52 24.19 -12.44
C ALA A 259 -5.03 24.50 -12.50
N VAL A 260 -4.51 25.10 -11.43
CA VAL A 260 -3.10 25.42 -11.28
C VAL A 260 -2.60 24.76 -10.00
N VAL A 261 -1.50 24.03 -10.09
CA VAL A 261 -0.84 23.41 -8.95
C VAL A 261 0.61 23.86 -8.90
N ALA A 262 1.02 24.43 -7.77
CA ALA A 262 2.35 24.99 -7.59
C ALA A 262 2.97 24.61 -6.25
N PHE A 263 4.29 24.40 -6.27
CA PHE A 263 5.08 24.22 -5.05
C PHE A 263 5.58 25.51 -4.42
N GLU A 264 5.37 26.64 -5.09
CA GLU A 264 5.64 27.96 -4.55
C GLU A 264 4.34 28.69 -4.18
N ARG A 265 4.48 29.82 -3.48
CA ARG A 265 3.35 30.69 -3.16
C ARG A 265 3.04 31.57 -4.36
N LEU A 266 1.88 31.33 -4.98
CA LEU A 266 1.42 32.12 -6.12
C LEU A 266 0.74 33.43 -5.69
N GLY A 267 0.24 33.50 -4.45
CA GLY A 267 -0.34 34.72 -3.90
C GLY A 267 -1.51 35.24 -4.73
N ALA A 268 -1.41 36.49 -5.23
CA ALA A 268 -2.46 37.14 -6.00
C ALA A 268 -2.42 36.84 -7.51
N VAL A 269 -1.32 36.27 -8.02
CA VAL A 269 -1.03 36.13 -9.46
C VAL A 269 -2.11 35.32 -10.18
N CYS A 270 -2.65 34.29 -9.54
CA CYS A 270 -3.59 33.35 -10.15
C CYS A 270 -5.01 33.42 -9.55
N ARG A 271 -5.41 34.56 -8.96
CA ARG A 271 -6.75 34.70 -8.34
C ARG A 271 -7.92 34.53 -9.32
N GLY A 272 -7.68 34.68 -10.62
CA GLY A 272 -8.69 34.46 -11.67
C GLY A 272 -8.88 33.02 -12.12
N ALA A 273 -8.02 32.08 -11.68
CA ALA A 273 -8.14 30.67 -12.04
C ALA A 273 -9.26 29.99 -11.25
N SER A 274 -9.98 29.05 -11.86
CA SER A 274 -11.08 28.32 -11.21
C SER A 274 -10.64 27.45 -10.04
N LEU A 275 -9.41 26.96 -10.07
CA LEU A 275 -8.82 26.17 -8.98
C LEU A 275 -7.33 26.44 -8.86
N VAL A 276 -6.88 26.81 -7.66
CA VAL A 276 -5.45 27.03 -7.36
C VAL A 276 -5.06 26.22 -6.13
N ILE A 277 -4.06 25.36 -6.29
CA ILE A 277 -3.42 24.61 -5.20
C ILE A 277 -1.96 25.04 -5.16
N ASP A 278 -1.68 26.09 -4.41
CA ASP A 278 -0.34 26.59 -4.20
C ASP A 278 0.29 26.02 -2.92
N TRP A 279 1.52 26.40 -2.63
CA TRP A 279 2.21 25.96 -1.41
C TRP A 279 1.45 26.29 -0.12
N ALA A 280 0.72 27.42 -0.08
CA ALA A 280 -0.04 27.80 1.11
C ALA A 280 -1.23 26.84 1.32
N ALA A 281 -1.93 26.47 0.24
CA ALA A 281 -2.97 25.44 0.27
C ALA A 281 -2.42 24.07 0.69
N ILE A 282 -1.26 23.66 0.13
CA ILE A 282 -0.59 22.40 0.47
C ILE A 282 -0.21 22.38 1.96
N ARG A 283 0.45 23.41 2.48
CA ARG A 283 0.81 23.49 3.91
C ARG A 283 -0.41 23.53 4.84
N ALA A 284 -1.52 24.12 4.38
CA ALA A 284 -2.73 24.22 5.19
C ALA A 284 -3.51 22.90 5.26
N ASN A 285 -3.57 22.14 4.15
CA ASN A 285 -4.47 20.99 4.02
C ASN A 285 -3.73 19.64 3.86
N GLY A 286 -2.40 19.66 3.77
CA GLY A 286 -1.55 18.50 3.54
C GLY A 286 -1.55 18.05 2.08
N GLY A 287 -1.38 16.74 1.86
CA GLY A 287 -1.44 16.15 0.52
C GLY A 287 -2.80 16.36 -0.15
N HIS A 288 -2.80 16.55 -1.46
CA HIS A 288 -4.01 16.74 -2.27
C HIS A 288 -4.14 15.62 -3.31
N ALA A 289 -5.34 15.10 -3.47
CA ALA A 289 -5.72 14.19 -4.53
C ALA A 289 -6.86 14.82 -5.33
N LEU A 290 -6.65 14.99 -6.63
CA LEU A 290 -7.64 15.57 -7.54
C LEU A 290 -8.27 14.47 -8.37
N PHE A 291 -9.59 14.38 -8.26
CA PHE A 291 -10.44 13.52 -9.05
C PHE A 291 -11.25 14.38 -10.03
N LEU A 292 -11.67 13.77 -11.13
CA LEU A 292 -12.63 14.36 -12.05
C LEU A 292 -13.86 13.46 -12.06
N SER A 293 -15.03 14.08 -11.84
CA SER A 293 -16.31 13.44 -12.09
C SER A 293 -16.51 13.18 -13.58
N GLU A 294 -17.43 12.30 -13.95
CA GLU A 294 -17.81 12.06 -15.37
C GLU A 294 -18.21 13.35 -16.09
N LYS A 295 -18.78 14.32 -15.35
CA LYS A 295 -19.15 15.65 -15.86
C LYS A 295 -17.97 16.63 -16.02
N GLY A 296 -16.76 16.23 -15.63
CA GLY A 296 -15.56 17.08 -15.68
C GLY A 296 -15.43 18.08 -14.52
N GLU A 297 -16.19 17.90 -13.44
CA GLU A 297 -16.05 18.70 -12.22
C GLU A 297 -14.90 18.19 -11.35
N TRP A 298 -14.11 19.10 -10.79
CA TRP A 298 -12.99 18.77 -9.89
C TRP A 298 -13.50 18.39 -8.50
N GLU A 299 -13.21 17.16 -8.06
CA GLU A 299 -13.39 16.73 -6.67
C GLU A 299 -12.02 16.63 -6.01
N ILE A 300 -11.81 17.41 -4.94
CA ILE A 300 -10.51 17.50 -4.26
C ILE A 300 -10.63 16.82 -2.90
N ARG A 301 -9.76 15.86 -2.65
CA ARG A 301 -9.61 15.25 -1.33
C ARG A 301 -8.29 15.67 -0.73
N THR A 302 -8.32 16.13 0.52
CA THR A 302 -7.14 16.57 1.25
C THR A 302 -6.97 15.79 2.53
N VAL A 303 -5.72 15.63 2.97
CA VAL A 303 -5.42 14.90 4.22
C VAL A 303 -6.14 15.54 5.40
N ARG A 304 -6.18 16.88 5.47
CA ARG A 304 -6.90 17.60 6.54
C ARG A 304 -8.41 17.35 6.50
N ALA A 305 -9.03 17.26 5.33
CA ALA A 305 -10.46 16.99 5.23
C ALA A 305 -10.80 15.58 5.75
N GLU A 306 -9.97 14.58 5.45
CA GLU A 306 -10.23 13.19 5.87
C GLU A 306 -9.78 12.88 7.32
N ARG A 307 -8.65 13.44 7.76
CA ARG A 307 -8.05 13.14 9.07
C ARG A 307 -8.35 14.17 10.15
N GLY A 308 -8.86 15.34 9.74
CA GLY A 308 -9.13 16.49 10.61
C GLY A 308 -7.89 17.32 10.95
N LYS A 309 -8.08 18.34 11.79
CA LYS A 309 -7.01 19.20 12.30
C LYS A 309 -6.29 18.50 13.46
N ARG A 310 -5.23 17.74 13.17
CA ARG A 310 -4.40 17.08 14.18
C ARG A 310 -2.93 17.54 14.07
N PRO A 311 -2.15 17.58 15.16
CA PRO A 311 -0.76 18.07 15.14
C PRO A 311 0.19 17.35 14.17
N TRP A 312 -0.11 16.08 13.85
CA TRP A 312 0.65 15.25 12.90
C TRP A 312 0.09 15.26 11.47
N VAL A 313 -1.04 15.93 11.24
CA VAL A 313 -1.59 16.17 9.90
C VAL A 313 -0.97 17.47 9.39
N ARG A 314 0.04 17.34 8.54
CA ARG A 314 0.74 18.46 7.88
C ARG A 314 0.55 18.39 6.39
#